data_AF-A0A6S6YRT8-F1
#
_entry.id   AF-A0A6S6YRT8-F1
#
_cell.length_a   1.000
_cell.length_b   1.000
_cell.length_c   1.000
_cell.angle_alpha   90.00
_cell.angle_beta   90.00
_cell.angle_gamma   90.00
#
_symmetry.space_group_name_H-M   'P 1'
#
loop_
_entity.id
_entity.type
_entity.pdbx_description
1 polymer ?
#
loop_
_entity_poly.entity_id
_entity_poly.type
_entity_poly.pdbx_seq_one_letter_code
_entity_poly.pdbx_strand_id
1 'polypeptide(L)'
;MTVKSLSLSIVLLLLSVVLTALFWRHQFANTPPSLRNQVSGESSGDTHVYGESPRQDAIAQRALLADAQRGNPSAQFMQAMMLESVDMKEALRWYEAAAAQGYEGAIERLQQLREQAAQRPATP
;
A
#
# COMPACT_ATOMS: atom_id res chain seq x y z
N MET A 1 24.91 -6.65 46.07
CA MET A 1 23.85 -5.86 45.39
C MET A 1 22.98 -5.25 46.47
N THR A 2 22.91 -3.92 46.57
CA THR A 2 22.23 -3.23 47.68
C THR A 2 20.76 -2.99 47.30
N VAL A 3 19.83 -3.22 48.23
CA VAL A 3 18.36 -3.07 48.03
C VAL A 3 17.99 -1.70 47.40
N LYS A 4 18.84 -0.68 47.63
CA LYS A 4 18.75 0.67 47.07
C LYS A 4 18.93 0.73 45.55
N SER A 5 19.80 -0.10 44.97
CA SER A 5 19.96 -0.17 43.51
C SER A 5 18.79 -0.90 42.85
N LEU A 6 18.19 -1.87 43.56
CA LEU A 6 17.00 -2.59 43.10
C LEU A 6 15.76 -1.68 43.07
N SER A 7 15.56 -0.84 44.10
CA SER A 7 14.47 0.14 44.12
C SER A 7 14.61 1.18 43.01
N LEU A 8 15.83 1.62 42.71
CA LEU A 8 16.08 2.58 41.62
C LEU A 8 15.69 2.00 40.26
N SER A 9 16.07 0.74 40.00
CA SER A 9 15.72 0.05 38.75
C SER A 9 14.21 -0.16 38.59
N ILE A 10 13.51 -0.47 39.68
CA ILE A 10 12.04 -0.63 39.66
C ILE A 10 11.36 0.69 39.31
N VAL A 11 11.78 1.80 39.93
CA VAL A 11 11.22 3.13 39.62
C VAL A 11 11.51 3.52 38.17
N LEU A 12 12.70 3.24 37.67
CA LEU A 12 13.09 3.53 36.29
C LEU A 12 12.27 2.70 35.27
N LEU A 13 11.98 1.44 35.60
CA LEU A 13 11.14 0.57 34.79
C LEU A 13 9.69 1.08 34.77
N LEU A 14 9.13 1.44 35.93
CA LEU A 14 7.78 1.99 36.02
C LEU A 14 7.65 3.31 35.24
N LEU A 15 8.65 4.20 35.36
CA LEU A 15 8.72 5.44 34.59
C LEU A 15 8.73 5.15 33.09
N SER A 16 9.54 4.19 32.63
CA SER A 16 9.62 3.78 31.23
C SER A 16 8.28 3.27 30.70
N VAL A 17 7.58 2.43 31.46
CA VAL A 17 6.25 1.92 31.09
C VAL A 17 5.23 3.06 30.97
N VAL A 18 5.22 3.99 31.93
CA VAL A 18 4.32 5.16 31.90
C VAL A 18 4.63 6.05 30.71
N LEU A 19 5.90 6.37 30.45
CA LEU A 19 6.31 7.18 29.30
C LEU A 19 5.94 6.51 27.98
N THR A 20 6.09 5.18 27.88
CA THR A 20 5.68 4.42 26.71
C THR A 20 4.16 4.52 26.51
N ALA A 21 3.36 4.31 27.56
CA ALA A 21 1.90 4.45 27.48
C ALA A 21 1.47 5.88 27.08
N LEU A 22 2.12 6.91 27.64
CA LEU A 22 1.87 8.31 27.28
C LEU A 22 2.27 8.62 25.83
N PHE A 23 3.38 8.08 25.35
CA PHE A 23 3.83 8.21 23.98
C PHE A 23 2.81 7.62 23.00
N TRP A 24 2.36 6.38 23.24
CA TRP A 24 1.32 5.76 22.42
C TRP A 24 0.01 6.54 22.47
N ARG A 25 -0.41 7.02 23.65
CA ARG A 25 -1.61 7.87 23.79
C ARG A 25 -1.50 9.16 22.98
N HIS A 26 -0.35 9.83 23.05
CA HIS A 26 -0.09 11.06 22.29
C HIS A 26 -0.07 10.80 20.78
N GLN A 27 0.57 9.70 20.36
CA GLN A 27 0.65 9.33 18.96
C GLN A 27 -0.73 9.11 18.38
N PHE A 28 -1.57 8.28 19.02
CA PHE A 28 -2.93 8.01 18.55
C PHE A 28 -3.86 9.23 18.61
N ALA A 29 -3.65 10.15 19.55
CA ALA A 29 -4.44 11.39 19.62
C ALA A 29 -4.13 12.37 18.48
N ASN A 30 -2.91 12.33 17.93
CA ASN A 30 -2.44 13.25 16.89
C ASN A 30 -2.22 12.59 15.52
N THR A 31 -2.42 11.27 15.39
CA THR A 31 -2.48 10.64 14.06
C THR A 31 -3.87 10.94 13.48
N PRO A 32 -3.96 11.54 12.28
CA PRO A 32 -5.25 11.78 11.67
C PRO A 32 -6.01 10.45 11.54
N PRO A 33 -7.33 10.43 11.80
CA PRO A 33 -8.14 9.24 11.58
C PRO A 33 -7.97 8.76 10.14
N SER A 34 -8.08 7.46 9.92
CA SER A 34 -8.06 6.88 8.58
C SER A 34 -9.02 7.63 7.66
N LEU A 35 -8.67 7.71 6.36
CA LEU A 35 -9.43 8.44 5.33
C LEU A 35 -10.92 8.03 5.25
N ARG A 36 -11.33 6.95 5.94
CA ARG A 36 -12.71 6.55 6.22
C ARG A 36 -13.64 7.73 6.47
N ASN A 37 -13.29 8.66 7.36
CA ASN A 37 -14.18 9.77 7.71
C ASN A 37 -14.24 10.88 6.65
N GLN A 38 -13.25 10.98 5.76
CA GLN A 38 -13.23 11.95 4.67
C GLN A 38 -13.94 11.42 3.41
N VAL A 39 -13.97 10.10 3.22
CA VAL A 39 -14.65 9.41 2.11
C VAL A 39 -16.11 9.09 2.44
N SER A 40 -16.54 9.28 3.70
CA SER A 40 -17.91 9.06 4.18
C SER A 40 -18.92 10.12 3.70
N GLY A 41 -18.94 10.42 2.40
CA GLY A 41 -20.06 11.05 1.71
C GLY A 41 -20.94 9.97 1.07
N GLU A 42 -22.13 9.78 1.65
CA GLU A 42 -23.37 9.18 1.10
C GLU A 42 -23.37 7.81 0.36
N SER A 43 -22.23 7.18 0.03
CA SER A 43 -22.21 5.89 -0.68
C SER A 43 -20.96 5.06 -0.36
N SER A 44 -20.75 4.68 0.91
CA SER A 44 -19.58 3.89 1.34
C SER A 44 -19.95 2.65 2.16
N GLY A 45 -20.83 1.82 1.62
CA GLY A 45 -21.05 0.46 2.15
C GLY A 45 -19.95 -0.53 1.73
N ASP A 46 -19.38 -0.37 0.53
CA ASP A 46 -18.61 -1.43 -0.15
C ASP A 46 -17.17 -1.05 -0.57
N THR A 47 -16.71 0.18 -0.33
CA THR A 47 -15.37 0.60 -0.77
C THR A 47 -14.28 0.11 0.20
N HIS A 48 -13.67 -1.03 -0.10
CA HIS A 48 -12.52 -1.56 0.63
C HIS A 48 -11.28 -0.66 0.44
N VAL A 49 -10.70 -0.18 1.54
CA VAL A 49 -9.47 0.63 1.54
C VAL A 49 -8.26 -0.28 1.73
N TYR A 50 -7.36 -0.29 0.75
CA TYR A 50 -6.16 -1.12 0.78
C TYR A 50 -5.24 -0.76 1.96
N GLY A 51 -4.77 -1.75 2.72
CA GLY A 51 -3.83 -1.60 3.85
C GLY A 51 -4.49 -1.51 5.23
N GLU A 52 -5.83 -1.47 5.32
CA GLU A 52 -6.56 -1.46 6.60
C GLU A 52 -6.67 -2.86 7.22
N SER A 53 -6.71 -3.90 6.38
CA SER A 53 -6.88 -5.28 6.82
C SER A 53 -6.20 -6.25 5.84
N PRO A 54 -5.12 -6.92 6.26
CA PRO A 54 -4.38 -7.84 5.38
C PRO A 54 -5.24 -8.94 4.75
N ARG A 55 -6.30 -9.37 5.44
CA ARG A 55 -7.23 -10.37 4.90
C ARG A 55 -8.10 -9.79 3.79
N GLN A 56 -8.64 -8.60 3.99
CA GLN A 56 -9.50 -7.97 2.99
C GLN A 56 -8.67 -7.52 1.79
N ASP A 57 -7.44 -7.04 2.01
CA ASP A 57 -6.48 -6.75 0.94
C ASP A 57 -6.19 -7.98 0.08
N ALA A 58 -5.98 -9.14 0.72
CA ALA A 58 -5.77 -10.39 -0.01
C ALA A 58 -7.00 -10.82 -0.82
N ILE A 59 -8.21 -10.57 -0.30
CA ILE A 59 -9.46 -10.85 -1.03
C ILE A 59 -9.60 -9.91 -2.23
N ALA A 60 -9.37 -8.62 -2.04
CA ALA A 60 -9.43 -7.60 -3.08
C ALA A 60 -8.42 -7.89 -4.20
N GLN A 61 -7.19 -8.27 -3.87
CA GLN A 61 -6.17 -8.67 -4.85
C GLN A 61 -6.59 -9.91 -5.64
N ARG A 62 -7.17 -10.92 -4.98
CA ARG A 62 -7.64 -12.13 -5.67
C ARG A 62 -8.80 -11.82 -6.62
N ALA A 63 -9.74 -10.98 -6.21
CA ALA A 63 -10.85 -10.54 -7.05
C ALA A 63 -10.33 -9.76 -8.26
N LEU A 64 -9.41 -8.82 -8.05
CA LEU A 64 -8.76 -8.05 -9.11
C LEU A 64 -8.06 -8.96 -10.12
N LEU A 65 -7.28 -9.93 -9.63
CA LEU A 65 -6.57 -10.87 -10.49
C LEU A 65 -7.54 -11.71 -11.32
N ALA A 66 -8.64 -12.17 -10.72
CA ALA A 66 -9.67 -12.92 -11.46
C ALA A 66 -10.30 -12.08 -12.57
N ASP A 67 -10.56 -10.80 -12.34
CA ASP A 67 -11.11 -9.90 -13.36
C ASP A 67 -10.09 -9.56 -14.46
N ALA A 68 -8.83 -9.38 -14.08
CA ALA A 68 -7.73 -9.21 -15.04
C ALA A 68 -7.60 -10.43 -15.96
N GLN A 69 -7.70 -11.64 -15.40
CA GLN A 69 -7.68 -12.91 -16.13
C GLN A 69 -8.89 -13.09 -17.05
N ARG A 70 -10.06 -12.53 -16.69
CA ARG A 70 -11.25 -12.50 -17.55
C ARG A 70 -11.14 -11.50 -18.71
N GLY A 71 -10.06 -10.73 -18.78
CA GLY A 71 -9.84 -9.77 -19.84
C GLY A 71 -10.25 -8.34 -19.50
N ASN A 72 -10.68 -8.03 -18.27
CA ASN A 72 -11.11 -6.66 -17.97
C ASN A 72 -9.91 -5.70 -18.06
N PRO A 73 -9.92 -4.71 -19.00
CA PRO A 73 -8.74 -3.88 -19.26
C PRO A 73 -8.35 -2.98 -18.07
N SER A 74 -9.33 -2.49 -17.31
CA SER A 74 -9.06 -1.70 -16.10
C SER A 74 -8.45 -2.55 -15.00
N ALA A 75 -8.92 -3.78 -14.82
CA ALA A 75 -8.35 -4.72 -13.86
C ALA A 75 -6.92 -5.15 -14.26
N GLN A 76 -6.68 -5.40 -15.55
CA GLN A 76 -5.34 -5.69 -16.08
C GLN A 76 -4.37 -4.52 -15.83
N PHE A 77 -4.82 -3.28 -16.10
CA PHE A 77 -4.03 -2.09 -15.79
C PHE A 77 -3.69 -1.96 -14.30
N MET A 78 -4.67 -2.17 -13.43
CA MET A 78 -4.46 -2.11 -11.98
C MET A 78 -3.53 -3.23 -11.48
N GLN A 79 -3.67 -4.44 -12.01
CA GLN A 79 -2.77 -5.56 -11.71
C GLN A 79 -1.33 -5.24 -12.14
N ALA A 80 -1.16 -4.63 -13.31
CA ALA A 80 0.14 -4.16 -13.80
C ALA A 80 0.77 -3.12 -12.86
N MET A 81 -0.01 -2.14 -12.42
CA MET A 81 0.46 -1.13 -11.46
C MET A 81 0.97 -1.74 -10.16
N MET A 82 0.26 -2.73 -9.61
CA MET A 82 0.71 -3.42 -8.38
C MET A 82 1.99 -4.21 -8.59
N LEU A 83 2.18 -4.78 -9.79
CA LEU A 83 3.37 -5.56 -10.13
C LEU A 83 4.55 -4.68 -10.50
N GLU A 84 4.36 -3.41 -10.84
CA GLU A 84 5.40 -2.57 -11.42
C GLU A 84 6.67 -2.46 -10.56
N SER A 85 6.51 -2.38 -9.23
CA SER A 85 7.64 -2.34 -8.28
C SER A 85 8.18 -3.71 -7.87
N VAL A 86 7.47 -4.80 -8.18
CA VAL A 86 7.79 -6.16 -7.72
C VAL A 86 8.34 -7.01 -8.86
N ASP A 87 7.61 -7.04 -9.97
CA ASP A 87 7.97 -7.71 -11.22
C ASP A 87 7.55 -6.83 -12.41
N MET A 88 8.47 -5.96 -12.83
CA MET A 88 8.27 -5.09 -13.99
C MET A 88 7.98 -5.88 -15.27
N LYS A 89 8.54 -7.08 -15.43
CA LYS A 89 8.34 -7.89 -16.63
C LYS A 89 6.89 -8.37 -16.69
N GLU A 90 6.36 -8.85 -15.58
CA GLU A 90 4.96 -9.26 -15.51
C GLU A 90 4.01 -8.05 -15.63
N ALA A 91 4.35 -6.91 -15.00
CA ALA A 91 3.60 -5.67 -15.14
C ALA A 91 3.47 -5.24 -16.61
N LEU A 92 4.55 -5.28 -17.40
CA LEU A 92 4.52 -4.96 -18.83
C LEU A 92 3.54 -5.84 -19.60
N ARG A 93 3.46 -7.15 -19.30
CA ARG A 93 2.51 -8.05 -19.98
C ARG A 93 1.06 -7.65 -19.72
N TRP A 94 0.75 -7.27 -18.48
CA TRP A 94 -0.59 -6.83 -18.11
C TRP A 94 -0.93 -5.45 -18.69
N TYR A 95 0.02 -4.52 -18.71
CA TYR A 95 -0.15 -3.24 -19.40
C TYR A 95 -0.36 -3.43 -20.91
N GLU A 96 0.41 -4.31 -21.56
CA GLU A 96 0.25 -4.64 -22.98
C GLU A 96 -1.13 -5.25 -23.26
N ALA A 97 -1.62 -6.15 -22.40
CA ALA A 97 -2.95 -6.74 -22.53
C ALA A 97 -4.07 -5.69 -22.41
N ALA A 98 -3.96 -4.75 -21.47
CA ALA A 98 -4.91 -3.66 -21.32
C ALA A 98 -4.84 -2.68 -22.50
N ALA A 99 -3.64 -2.32 -22.94
CA ALA A 99 -3.41 -1.43 -24.07
C ALA A 99 -3.89 -2.01 -25.41
N ALA A 100 -3.76 -3.33 -25.60
CA ALA A 100 -4.28 -4.04 -26.78
C ALA A 100 -5.81 -3.94 -26.90
N GLN A 101 -6.50 -3.72 -25.78
CA GLN A 101 -7.94 -3.47 -25.73
C GLN A 101 -8.31 -1.98 -25.84
N GLY A 102 -7.33 -1.10 -26.03
CA GLY A 102 -7.54 0.34 -26.16
C GLY A 102 -7.64 1.08 -24.82
N TYR A 103 -7.18 0.48 -23.71
CA TYR A 103 -7.22 1.17 -22.42
C TYR A 103 -6.17 2.28 -22.35
N GLU A 104 -6.64 3.54 -22.41
CA GLU A 104 -5.80 4.73 -22.52
C GLU A 104 -4.72 4.81 -21.43
N GLY A 105 -5.10 4.56 -20.16
CA GLY A 105 -4.14 4.61 -19.05
C GLY A 105 -2.98 3.62 -19.21
N ALA A 106 -3.22 2.46 -19.81
CA ALA A 106 -2.17 1.47 -20.07
C ALA A 106 -1.26 1.90 -21.23
N ILE A 107 -1.83 2.50 -22.28
CA ILE A 107 -1.09 3.03 -23.43
C ILE A 107 -0.15 4.15 -22.97
N GLU A 108 -0.66 5.10 -22.18
CA GLU A 108 0.11 6.21 -21.63
C GLU A 108 1.25 5.71 -20.72
N ARG A 109 0.94 4.79 -19.82
CA ARG A 109 1.95 4.22 -18.90
C ARG A 109 3.06 3.50 -19.66
N LEU A 110 2.72 2.71 -20.69
CA LEU A 110 3.70 2.03 -21.54
C LEU A 110 4.59 3.03 -22.28
N GLN A 111 4.03 4.14 -22.77
CA GLN A 111 4.82 5.18 -23.42
C GLN A 111 5.80 5.82 -22.43
N GLN A 112 5.34 6.19 -21.23
CA GLN A 112 6.21 6.74 -20.19
C GLN A 112 7.35 5.77 -19.82
N LEU A 113 7.05 4.47 -19.67
CA LEU A 113 8.06 3.46 -19.36
C LEU A 113 9.12 3.35 -20.47
N ARG A 114 8.72 3.44 -21.75
CA ARG A 114 9.64 3.45 -22.89
C ARG A 114 10.52 4.71 -22.91
N GLU A 115 9.93 5.87 -22.66
CA GLU A 115 10.66 7.14 -22.57
C GLU A 115 11.69 7.11 -21.43
N GLN A 116 11.30 6.59 -20.26
CA GLN A 116 12.20 6.43 -19.12
C GLN A 116 13.36 5.47 -19.44
N ALA A 117 13.08 4.36 -20.13
CA ALA A 117 14.11 3.43 -20.56
C ALA A 117 15.08 4.06 -21.58
N ALA A 118 14.59 4.89 -22.50
CA ALA A 118 15.43 5.62 -23.45
C ALA A 118 16.29 6.71 -22.80
N GLN A 119 15.77 7.34 -21.74
CA GLN A 119 16.47 8.39 -20.98
C GLN A 119 17.49 7.84 -19.96
N ARG A 120 17.39 6.55 -19.61
CA ARG A 120 18.43 5.82 -18.88
C ARG A 120 19.37 5.19 -19.90
N PRO A 121 20.43 5.88 -20.38
CA PRO A 121 21.44 5.20 -21.17
C PRO A 121 21.98 4.04 -20.33
N ALA A 122 22.20 2.90 -20.97
CA ALA A 122 22.93 1.80 -20.35
C ALA A 122 24.30 2.34 -19.92
N THR A 123 24.47 2.58 -18.63
CA THR A 123 25.80 2.85 -18.07
C THR A 123 26.66 1.63 -18.39
N PRO A 124 27.79 1.80 -19.10
CA PRO A 124 28.70 0.71 -19.44
C PRO A 124 29.33 0.09 -18.18
#